data_AF-A0A953YHE6-F1
#
_entry.id   AF-A0A953YHE6-F1
#
_cell.length_a   1.000
_cell.length_b   1.000
_cell.length_c   1.000
_cell.angle_alpha   90.00
_cell.angle_beta   90.00
_cell.angle_gamma   90.00
#
_symmetry.space_group_name_H-M   'P 1'
#
loop_
_entity.id
_entity.type
_entity.pdbx_description
1 polymer ?
#
loop_
_entity_poly.entity_id
_entity_poly.type
_entity_poly.pdbx_seq_one_letter_code
_entity_poly.pdbx_strand_id
1 'polypeptide(L)'
;IQQNDGLTRPIRIFAPEGTLANPIFPAPVIARFCPGIELSNAVVQALSQVVPRQVCGGCGNGGGLLLAGQQGNNFWLQVELFSGSYGGRYGRDGMDSVDVLYANTRNNPIEDIESHVPLRIERYELRENVAAPGRWRGGVGSIRKLRFLSPGSVSVESEGHKYPPRGLFGGADGTPSQLVRIKSDG
;
A
#
# COMPACT_ATOMS: atom_id res chain seq x y z
N ILE A 1 19.88 15.53 4.07
CA ILE A 1 19.47 16.34 5.24
C ILE A 1 19.34 15.41 6.45
N GLN A 2 19.67 15.88 7.66
CA GLN A 2 19.53 15.06 8.87
C GLN A 2 18.05 14.78 9.15
N GLN A 3 17.72 13.53 9.50
CA GLN A 3 16.38 13.10 9.90
C GLN A 3 16.21 13.34 11.41
N ASN A 4 15.90 14.56 11.81
CA ASN A 4 15.65 14.94 13.19
C ASN A 4 14.56 16.03 13.27
N ASP A 5 14.17 16.41 14.49
CA ASP A 5 13.10 17.38 14.75
C ASP A 5 13.32 18.76 14.08
N GLY A 6 14.57 19.11 13.77
CA GLY A 6 14.90 20.32 13.03
C GLY A 6 14.28 20.37 11.63
N LEU A 7 14.01 19.22 11.01
CA LEU A 7 13.36 19.10 9.71
C LEU A 7 11.90 19.54 9.74
N THR A 8 11.19 19.27 10.83
CA THR A 8 9.76 19.56 11.01
C THR A 8 9.51 20.90 11.70
N ARG A 9 10.53 21.49 12.34
CA ARG A 9 10.45 22.83 12.95
C ARG A 9 9.80 23.95 12.10
N PRO A 10 10.01 24.05 10.77
CA PRO A 10 9.34 25.08 9.97
C PRO A 10 7.89 24.74 9.59
N ILE A 11 7.40 23.54 9.91
CA ILE A 11 6.08 23.05 9.54
C ILE A 11 5.13 23.24 10.74
N ARG A 12 4.01 23.92 10.53
CA ARG A 12 2.91 23.96 11.50
C ARG A 12 1.83 22.99 11.06
N ILE A 13 1.48 22.04 11.93
CA ILE A 13 0.42 21.06 11.68
C ILE A 13 -0.82 21.49 12.47
N PHE A 14 -1.94 21.62 11.77
CA PHE A 14 -3.25 21.84 12.38
C PHE A 14 -4.16 20.66 12.02
N ALA A 15 -4.53 19.87 13.03
CA ALA A 15 -5.43 18.73 12.89
C ALA A 15 -6.52 18.82 13.97
N PRO A 16 -7.76 19.17 13.63
CA PRO A 16 -8.84 19.27 14.61
C PRO A 16 -9.05 17.96 15.36
N GLU A 17 -9.29 18.02 16.66
CA GLU A 17 -9.59 16.84 17.48
C GLU A 17 -10.84 16.11 16.96
N GLY A 18 -10.83 14.78 17.06
CA GLY A 18 -11.91 13.91 16.58
C GLY A 18 -11.87 13.65 15.08
N THR A 19 -10.88 14.18 14.36
CA THR A 19 -10.67 13.86 12.93
C THR A 19 -9.86 12.59 12.75
N LEU A 20 -9.86 12.04 11.54
CA LEU A 20 -9.04 10.88 11.15
C LEU A 20 -7.55 11.06 11.47
N ALA A 21 -7.04 12.30 11.36
CA ALA A 21 -5.64 12.64 11.62
C ALA A 21 -5.35 13.01 13.08
N ASN A 22 -6.38 13.25 13.90
CA ASN A 22 -6.26 13.55 15.33
C ASN A 22 -7.42 12.91 16.12
N PRO A 23 -7.43 11.57 16.25
CA PRO A 23 -8.50 10.84 16.91
C PRO A 23 -8.47 11.02 18.43
N ILE A 24 -9.64 10.96 19.07
CA ILE A 24 -9.78 11.03 20.53
C ILE A 24 -9.88 9.61 21.08
N PHE A 25 -9.10 9.29 22.11
CA PHE A 25 -9.19 8.00 22.81
C PHE A 25 -10.64 7.72 23.29
N PRO A 26 -11.20 6.51 23.13
CA PRO A 26 -10.56 5.24 22.72
C PRO A 26 -10.74 4.89 21.23
N ALA A 27 -10.77 5.87 20.32
CA ALA A 27 -10.95 5.59 18.90
C ALA A 27 -9.90 4.58 18.37
N PRO A 28 -10.30 3.61 17.52
CA PRO A 28 -9.39 2.59 17.00
C PRO A 28 -8.45 3.18 15.94
N VAL A 29 -7.15 2.89 16.07
CA VAL A 29 -6.09 3.47 15.21
C VAL A 29 -5.17 2.43 14.57
N ILE A 30 -5.51 1.14 14.65
CA ILE A 30 -4.64 0.06 14.14
C ILE A 30 -4.38 0.20 12.64
N ALA A 31 -5.44 0.49 11.86
CA ALA A 31 -5.39 0.57 10.41
C ALA A 31 -4.88 1.93 9.88
N ARG A 32 -3.96 2.59 10.60
CA ARG A 32 -3.47 3.94 10.27
C ARG A 32 -2.64 4.00 8.98
N PHE A 33 -2.19 2.85 8.48
CA PHE A 33 -1.40 2.77 7.26
C PHE A 33 -2.19 3.31 6.07
N CYS A 34 -3.38 2.77 5.83
CA CYS A 34 -4.26 3.16 4.72
C CYS A 34 -4.54 4.67 4.66
N PRO A 35 -5.04 5.33 5.73
CA PRO A 35 -5.27 6.77 5.70
C PRO A 35 -3.98 7.60 5.66
N GLY A 36 -2.85 7.06 6.14
CA GLY A 36 -1.54 7.71 6.03
C GLY A 36 -1.06 7.86 4.59
N ILE A 37 -1.29 6.85 3.75
CA ILE A 37 -1.03 6.91 2.30
C ILE A 37 -1.89 8.00 1.65
N GLU A 38 -3.19 8.02 1.94
CA GLU A 38 -4.10 8.99 1.35
C GLU A 38 -3.78 10.42 1.78
N LEU A 39 -3.41 10.63 3.04
CA LEU A 39 -2.92 11.93 3.52
C LEU A 39 -1.65 12.35 2.78
N SER A 40 -0.72 11.42 2.55
CA SER A 40 0.50 11.67 1.78
C SER A 40 0.18 12.06 0.33
N ASN A 41 -0.75 11.37 -0.31
CA ASN A 41 -1.23 11.70 -1.65
C ASN A 41 -1.87 13.10 -1.71
N ALA A 42 -2.67 13.48 -0.72
CA ALA A 42 -3.26 14.81 -0.62
C ALA A 42 -2.18 15.90 -0.48
N VAL A 43 -1.14 15.66 0.33
CA VAL A 43 0.00 16.58 0.46
C VAL A 43 0.77 16.71 -0.85
N VAL A 44 1.04 15.59 -1.54
CA VAL A 44 1.69 15.60 -2.86
C VAL A 44 0.88 16.41 -3.87
N GLN A 45 -0.44 16.25 -3.88
CA GLN A 45 -1.35 17.01 -4.75
C GLN A 45 -1.35 18.51 -4.41
N ALA A 46 -1.28 18.89 -3.14
CA ALA A 46 -1.18 20.30 -2.76
C ALA A 46 0.18 20.90 -3.21
N LEU A 47 1.28 20.18 -2.97
CA LEU A 47 2.64 20.60 -3.36
C LEU A 47 2.83 20.64 -4.87
N SER A 48 2.08 19.86 -5.65
CA SER A 48 2.18 19.82 -7.11
C SER A 48 1.91 21.19 -7.75
N GLN A 49 1.17 22.08 -7.08
CA GLN A 49 0.88 23.44 -7.55
C GLN A 49 2.09 24.37 -7.42
N VAL A 50 3.00 24.10 -6.49
CA VAL A 50 4.15 24.98 -6.17
C VAL A 50 5.46 24.40 -6.71
N VAL A 51 5.64 23.09 -6.63
CA VAL A 51 6.86 22.38 -7.06
C VAL A 51 6.56 21.29 -8.10
N PRO A 52 5.98 21.63 -9.27
CA PRO A 52 5.43 20.66 -10.21
C PRO A 52 6.43 19.66 -10.79
N ARG A 53 7.74 19.96 -10.73
CA ARG A 53 8.82 19.08 -11.21
C ARG A 53 9.44 18.21 -10.12
N GLN A 54 9.04 18.35 -8.86
CA GLN A 54 9.59 17.62 -7.72
C GLN A 54 8.58 16.64 -7.10
N VAL A 55 7.41 16.49 -7.72
CA VAL A 55 6.36 15.56 -7.28
C VAL A 55 6.21 14.40 -8.26
N CYS A 56 5.59 13.33 -7.80
CA CYS A 56 5.10 12.22 -8.61
C CYS A 56 3.57 12.23 -8.63
N GLY A 57 2.96 11.49 -9.56
CA GLY A 57 1.51 11.31 -9.70
C GLY A 57 0.85 10.46 -8.59
N GLY A 58 1.15 10.77 -7.32
CA GLY A 58 0.70 10.01 -6.16
C GLY A 58 1.38 8.65 -5.98
N CYS A 59 0.92 7.91 -4.99
CA CYS A 59 1.33 6.54 -4.67
C CYS A 59 0.12 5.62 -4.69
N GLY A 60 0.26 4.45 -5.33
CA GLY A 60 -0.68 3.35 -5.23
C GLY A 60 -0.60 2.70 -3.85
N ASN A 61 -1.76 2.40 -3.28
CA ASN A 61 -1.89 1.89 -1.92
C ASN A 61 -1.49 0.41 -1.83
N GLY A 62 -0.57 0.07 -0.93
CA GLY A 62 -0.16 -1.30 -0.64
C GLY A 62 -0.91 -1.83 0.59
N GLY A 63 -1.96 -2.62 0.39
CA GLY A 63 -2.65 -3.26 1.53
C GLY A 63 -1.79 -4.33 2.21
N GLY A 64 -2.29 -4.87 3.31
CA GLY A 64 -1.72 -6.01 4.01
C GLY A 64 -2.75 -7.07 4.38
N LEU A 65 -2.28 -8.30 4.54
CA LEU A 65 -3.02 -9.40 5.11
C LEU A 65 -2.37 -9.84 6.41
N LEU A 66 -3.19 -10.13 7.41
CA LEU A 66 -2.80 -10.87 8.58
C LEU A 66 -3.42 -12.26 8.47
N LEU A 67 -2.58 -13.25 8.25
CA LEU A 67 -2.97 -14.64 8.07
C LEU A 67 -2.62 -15.38 9.35
N ALA A 68 -3.58 -16.09 9.92
CA ALA A 68 -3.37 -16.80 11.17
C ALA A 68 -3.98 -18.19 11.13
N GLY A 69 -3.46 -19.06 11.97
CA GLY A 69 -4.00 -20.39 12.14
C GLY A 69 -3.32 -21.13 13.27
N GLN A 70 -3.62 -22.42 13.34
CA GLN A 70 -3.08 -23.31 14.35
C GLN A 70 -2.65 -24.62 13.70
N GLN A 71 -1.48 -25.11 14.09
CA GLN A 71 -0.97 -26.42 13.71
C GLN A 71 -0.63 -27.21 14.97
N GLY A 72 -1.44 -28.21 15.30
CA GLY A 72 -1.36 -28.90 16.60
C GLY A 72 -1.57 -27.91 17.75
N ASN A 73 -0.59 -27.79 18.64
CA ASN A 73 -0.63 -26.86 19.77
C ASN A 73 0.00 -25.49 19.48
N ASN A 74 0.54 -25.27 18.27
CA ASN A 74 1.25 -24.05 17.93
C ASN A 74 0.36 -23.12 17.11
N PHE A 75 0.24 -21.86 17.56
CA PHE A 75 -0.34 -20.79 16.77
C PHE A 75 0.71 -20.17 15.87
N TRP A 76 0.29 -19.73 14.69
CA TRP A 76 1.14 -19.01 13.76
C TRP A 76 0.44 -17.76 13.24
N LEU A 77 1.24 -16.75 12.89
CA LEU A 77 0.82 -15.50 12.30
C LEU A 77 1.80 -15.15 11.18
N GLN A 78 1.27 -14.90 9.99
CA GLN A 78 2.02 -14.38 8.86
C GLN A 78 1.44 -13.01 8.49
N VAL A 79 2.28 -11.99 8.54
CA VAL A 79 1.96 -10.66 8.03
C VAL A 79 2.44 -10.59 6.59
N GLU A 80 1.54 -10.22 5.69
CA GLU A 80 1.86 -10.00 4.30
C GLU A 80 1.57 -8.57 3.93
N LEU A 81 2.57 -7.91 3.36
CA LEU A 81 2.48 -6.52 2.94
C LEU A 81 2.70 -6.46 1.44
N PHE A 82 1.73 -5.88 0.73
CA PHE A 82 1.79 -5.79 -0.71
C PHE A 82 2.54 -4.54 -1.14
N SER A 83 3.44 -4.69 -2.10
CA SER A 83 4.11 -3.56 -2.72
C SER A 83 3.10 -2.68 -3.46
N GLY A 84 3.20 -1.37 -3.24
CA GLY A 84 2.47 -0.37 -3.99
C GLY A 84 3.17 -0.04 -5.31
N SER A 85 2.93 1.18 -5.81
CA SER A 85 3.67 1.73 -6.95
C SER A 85 3.67 3.26 -6.88
N TYR A 86 4.60 3.90 -7.57
CA TYR A 86 4.60 5.36 -7.69
C TYR A 86 3.96 5.82 -9.00
N GLY A 87 3.31 6.99 -8.98
CA GLY A 87 2.92 7.68 -10.20
C GLY A 87 4.12 8.18 -10.99
N GLY A 88 3.90 8.49 -12.28
CA GLY A 88 4.91 9.12 -13.13
C GLY A 88 5.40 10.45 -12.53
N ARG A 89 6.66 10.81 -12.81
CA ARG A 89 7.27 12.06 -12.32
C ARG A 89 7.98 12.79 -13.45
N TYR A 90 8.36 14.04 -13.21
CA TYR A 90 9.04 14.82 -14.22
C TYR A 90 10.33 14.11 -14.71
N GLY A 91 10.33 13.77 -15.99
CA GLY A 91 11.44 13.12 -16.69
C GLY A 91 11.51 11.59 -16.56
N ARG A 92 10.64 10.93 -15.78
CA ARG A 92 10.71 9.46 -15.56
C ARG A 92 9.36 8.83 -15.23
N ASP A 93 9.17 7.60 -15.70
CA ASP A 93 8.03 6.76 -15.31
C ASP A 93 8.05 6.42 -13.81
N GLY A 94 6.86 6.08 -13.30
CA GLY A 94 6.65 5.58 -11.96
C GLY A 94 7.38 4.25 -11.71
N MET A 95 7.75 3.99 -10.46
CA MET A 95 8.38 2.74 -10.07
C MET A 95 7.32 1.65 -9.88
N ASP A 96 7.57 0.49 -10.48
CA ASP A 96 6.70 -0.69 -10.47
C ASP A 96 6.96 -1.54 -9.21
N SER A 97 5.90 -1.95 -8.51
CA SER A 97 5.93 -2.88 -7.37
C SER A 97 7.05 -2.58 -6.36
N VAL A 98 7.05 -1.35 -5.85
CA VAL A 98 7.98 -0.92 -4.81
C VAL A 98 7.21 -0.54 -3.56
N ASP A 99 7.94 -0.48 -2.46
CA ASP A 99 7.42 0.12 -1.25
C ASP A 99 7.28 1.64 -1.43
N VAL A 100 6.16 2.19 -0.93
CA VAL A 100 5.76 3.59 -1.19
C VAL A 100 5.94 4.47 0.04
N LEU A 101 5.62 5.77 -0.10
CA LEU A 101 5.61 6.70 1.02
C LEU A 101 4.85 6.08 2.19
N TYR A 102 5.37 6.16 3.42
CA TYR A 102 4.79 5.55 4.64
C TYR A 102 5.10 4.06 4.88
N ALA A 103 5.75 3.38 3.95
CA ALA A 103 6.19 1.99 4.10
C ALA A 103 7.73 1.88 4.06
N ASN A 104 8.28 0.90 4.80
CA ASN A 104 9.70 0.51 4.72
C ASN A 104 9.85 -0.98 5.04
N THR A 105 9.13 -1.81 4.30
CA THR A 105 9.09 -3.25 4.46
C THR A 105 9.75 -3.94 3.27
N ARG A 106 10.53 -4.97 3.61
CA ARG A 106 11.17 -5.82 2.61
C ARG A 106 10.21 -6.94 2.26
N ASN A 107 10.15 -7.30 0.98
CA ASN A 107 9.41 -8.48 0.56
C ASN A 107 9.91 -9.73 1.30
N ASN A 108 8.98 -10.53 1.83
CA ASN A 108 9.27 -11.84 2.40
C ASN A 108 9.50 -12.86 1.27
N PRO A 109 10.65 -13.56 1.25
CA PRO A 109 10.90 -14.63 0.29
C PRO A 109 9.81 -15.70 0.35
N ILE A 110 9.44 -16.25 -0.82
CA ILE A 110 8.39 -17.27 -0.91
C ILE A 110 8.81 -18.52 -0.13
N GLU A 111 10.08 -18.91 -0.26
CA GLU A 111 10.64 -20.10 0.40
C GLU A 111 10.57 -19.98 1.92
N ASP A 112 10.78 -18.78 2.46
CA ASP A 112 10.70 -18.50 3.89
C ASP A 112 9.26 -18.65 4.41
N ILE A 113 8.28 -18.13 3.68
CA ILE A 113 6.87 -18.25 4.05
C ILE A 113 6.44 -19.73 4.01
N GLU A 114 6.72 -20.41 2.89
CA GLU A 114 6.27 -21.80 2.69
C GLU A 114 6.99 -22.80 3.61
N SER A 115 8.18 -22.48 4.12
CA SER A 115 8.88 -23.34 5.08
C SER A 115 8.37 -23.21 6.52
N HIS A 116 7.77 -22.07 6.89
CA HIS A 116 7.42 -21.77 8.28
C HIS A 116 5.93 -21.85 8.59
N VAL A 117 5.06 -21.60 7.62
CA VAL A 117 3.61 -21.57 7.82
C VAL A 117 2.88 -22.39 6.77
N PRO A 118 1.69 -22.95 7.08
CA PRO A 118 0.91 -23.78 6.15
C PRO A 118 0.19 -22.92 5.09
N LEU A 119 0.98 -22.16 4.33
CA LEU A 119 0.57 -21.33 3.21
C LEU A 119 1.30 -21.78 1.96
N ARG A 120 0.68 -21.57 0.80
CA ARG A 120 1.28 -21.75 -0.51
C ARG A 120 1.13 -20.46 -1.31
N ILE A 121 2.23 -19.94 -1.84
CA ILE A 121 2.20 -18.82 -2.78
C ILE A 121 2.04 -19.39 -4.18
N GLU A 122 0.86 -19.20 -4.77
CA GLU A 122 0.54 -19.73 -6.10
C GLU A 122 0.88 -18.77 -7.23
N ARG A 123 0.91 -17.46 -6.95
CA ARG A 123 1.31 -16.42 -7.89
C ARG A 123 2.04 -15.31 -7.15
N TYR A 124 3.11 -14.83 -7.77
CA TYR A 124 3.77 -13.59 -7.41
C TYR A 124 4.39 -12.97 -8.67
N GLU A 125 3.74 -11.94 -9.20
CA GLU A 125 4.06 -11.38 -10.52
C GLU A 125 3.64 -9.91 -10.60
N LEU A 126 4.13 -9.18 -11.60
CA LEU A 126 3.66 -7.82 -11.90
C LEU A 126 2.28 -7.87 -12.58
N ARG A 127 1.42 -6.90 -12.31
CA ARG A 127 0.17 -6.72 -13.05
C ARG A 127 0.48 -6.22 -14.46
N GLU A 128 0.11 -7.00 -15.46
CA GLU A 128 0.29 -6.62 -16.87
C GLU A 128 -0.79 -5.65 -17.35
N ASN A 129 -0.44 -4.77 -18.31
CA ASN A 129 -1.39 -3.94 -19.07
C ASN A 129 -2.30 -3.01 -18.23
N VAL A 130 -1.88 -2.63 -17.02
CA VAL A 130 -2.65 -1.74 -16.11
C VAL A 130 -1.96 -0.42 -15.78
N ALA A 131 -0.84 -0.11 -16.43
CA ALA A 131 -0.10 1.12 -16.15
C ALA A 131 -0.94 2.36 -16.52
N ALA A 132 -1.12 3.26 -15.56
CA ALA A 132 -1.88 4.49 -15.77
C ALA A 132 -1.19 5.37 -16.83
N PRO A 133 -1.87 5.71 -17.95
CA PRO A 133 -1.26 6.48 -19.02
C PRO A 133 -1.05 7.94 -18.62
N GLY A 134 0.07 8.50 -19.09
CA GLY A 134 0.44 9.90 -18.93
C GLY A 134 1.71 10.16 -19.73
N ARG A 135 2.20 11.41 -19.75
CA ARG A 135 3.48 11.73 -20.38
C ARG A 135 4.63 10.87 -19.82
N TRP A 136 4.54 10.58 -18.52
CA TRP A 136 5.28 9.53 -17.83
C TRP A 136 4.25 8.64 -17.17
N ARG A 137 4.29 7.33 -17.43
CA ARG A 137 3.28 6.40 -16.93
C ARG A 137 3.39 6.23 -15.41
N GLY A 138 2.28 5.84 -14.79
CA GLY A 138 2.29 5.28 -13.45
C GLY A 138 3.00 3.92 -13.39
N GLY A 139 3.47 3.55 -12.20
CA GLY A 139 3.98 2.23 -11.92
C GLY A 139 2.85 1.21 -11.74
N VAL A 140 3.12 -0.06 -12.02
CA VAL A 140 2.18 -1.17 -11.81
C VAL A 140 2.40 -1.84 -10.45
N GLY A 141 1.32 -2.36 -9.86
CA GLY A 141 1.40 -3.18 -8.64
C GLY A 141 1.63 -4.65 -8.95
N SER A 142 1.78 -5.47 -7.91
CA SER A 142 1.95 -6.93 -8.04
C SER A 142 0.65 -7.69 -7.79
N ILE A 143 0.57 -8.91 -8.32
CA ILE A 143 -0.43 -9.92 -7.98
C ILE A 143 0.19 -10.89 -7.00
N ARG A 144 -0.51 -11.19 -5.90
CA ARG A 144 -0.12 -12.23 -4.94
C ARG A 144 -1.30 -13.14 -4.67
N LYS A 145 -1.14 -14.44 -4.90
CA LYS A 145 -2.18 -15.45 -4.67
C LYS A 145 -1.70 -16.42 -3.60
N LEU A 146 -2.40 -16.45 -2.46
CA LEU A 146 -2.06 -17.30 -1.33
C LEU A 146 -3.15 -18.34 -1.12
N ARG A 147 -2.75 -19.59 -0.86
CA ARG A 147 -3.64 -20.69 -0.49
C ARG A 147 -3.30 -21.18 0.91
N PHE A 148 -4.32 -21.29 1.76
CA PHE A 148 -4.23 -21.99 3.03
C PHE A 148 -4.10 -23.50 2.79
N LEU A 149 -3.11 -24.14 3.42
CA LEU A 149 -2.92 -25.59 3.41
C LEU A 149 -3.54 -26.30 4.62
N SER A 150 -3.95 -25.51 5.62
CA SER A 150 -4.71 -25.94 6.80
C SER A 150 -5.80 -24.91 7.12
N PRO A 151 -6.81 -25.24 7.95
CA PRO A 151 -7.76 -24.25 8.43
C PRO A 151 -7.05 -23.03 9.05
N GLY A 152 -7.57 -21.84 8.75
CA GLY A 152 -6.99 -20.58 9.20
C GLY A 152 -7.95 -19.42 8.95
N SER A 153 -7.52 -18.22 9.34
CA SER A 153 -8.24 -16.97 9.19
C SER A 153 -7.38 -15.93 8.49
N VAL A 154 -8.04 -14.99 7.83
CA VAL A 154 -7.41 -13.82 7.22
C VAL A 154 -8.11 -12.57 7.72
N SER A 155 -7.33 -11.61 8.18
CA SER A 155 -7.75 -10.23 8.35
C SER A 155 -7.10 -9.38 7.27
N VAL A 156 -7.85 -8.41 6.76
CA VAL A 156 -7.42 -7.56 5.64
C VAL A 156 -7.34 -6.13 6.12
N GLU A 157 -6.19 -5.50 5.90
CA GLU A 157 -6.00 -4.06 6.07
C GLU A 157 -5.65 -3.47 4.70
N SER A 158 -6.64 -2.95 3.98
CA SER A 158 -6.44 -2.46 2.60
C SER A 158 -7.45 -1.37 2.27
N GLU A 159 -7.06 -0.48 1.36
CA GLU A 159 -7.88 0.63 0.84
C GLU A 159 -7.62 0.81 -0.67
N GLY A 160 -8.39 1.69 -1.33
CA GLY A 160 -8.28 1.96 -2.76
C GLY A 160 -9.09 0.98 -3.62
N HIS A 161 -10.07 0.31 -3.02
CA HIS A 161 -10.94 -0.65 -3.72
C HIS A 161 -12.06 0.02 -4.53
N LYS A 162 -12.48 1.22 -4.12
CA LYS A 162 -13.57 1.97 -4.75
C LYS A 162 -13.08 3.14 -5.59
N TYR A 163 -12.08 3.85 -5.10
CA TYR A 163 -11.55 5.06 -5.74
C TYR A 163 -10.13 4.81 -6.22
N PRO A 164 -9.82 5.02 -7.50
CA PRO A 164 -8.47 4.85 -8.01
C PRO A 164 -7.55 5.98 -7.52
N PRO A 165 -6.22 5.73 -7.42
CA PRO A 165 -5.26 6.80 -7.18
C PRO A 165 -5.29 7.78 -8.36
N ARG A 166 -5.36 9.08 -8.04
CA ARG A 166 -5.58 10.12 -9.05
C ARG A 166 -4.31 10.47 -9.82
N GLY A 167 -4.47 10.68 -11.13
CA GLY A 167 -3.43 11.25 -11.97
C GLY A 167 -3.16 12.72 -11.66
N LEU A 168 -1.97 13.20 -12.05
CA LEU A 168 -1.61 14.62 -11.96
C LEU A 168 -1.33 15.20 -13.35
N PHE A 169 -1.53 16.51 -13.50
CA PHE A 169 -1.20 17.28 -14.72
C PHE A 169 -1.81 16.71 -16.01
N GLY A 170 -3.03 16.19 -15.93
CA GLY A 170 -3.74 15.57 -17.07
C GLY A 170 -3.36 14.12 -17.36
N GLY A 171 -2.53 13.48 -16.52
CA GLY A 171 -2.38 12.03 -16.50
C GLY A 171 -3.67 11.33 -16.08
N ALA A 172 -3.88 10.11 -16.57
CA ALA A 172 -5.03 9.32 -16.18
C ALA A 172 -4.86 8.74 -14.76
N ASP A 173 -6.00 8.39 -14.16
CA ASP A 173 -6.03 7.71 -12.88
C ASP A 173 -5.47 6.28 -12.98
N GLY A 174 -4.98 5.77 -11.86
CA GLY A 174 -4.57 4.37 -11.75
C GLY A 174 -5.75 3.40 -11.68
N THR A 175 -5.45 2.14 -11.37
CA THR A 175 -6.47 1.10 -11.23
C THR A 175 -6.77 0.86 -9.75
N PRO A 176 -8.04 0.63 -9.36
CA PRO A 176 -8.37 0.21 -8.01
C PRO A 176 -7.64 -1.08 -7.59
N SER A 177 -7.46 -1.22 -6.28
CA SER A 177 -6.98 -2.45 -5.64
C SER A 177 -8.07 -3.51 -5.66
N GLN A 178 -7.70 -4.77 -5.86
CA GLN A 178 -8.64 -5.89 -5.86
C GLN A 178 -8.18 -6.97 -4.88
N LEU A 179 -9.11 -7.43 -4.04
CA LEU A 179 -8.93 -8.61 -3.22
C LEU A 179 -10.07 -9.59 -3.52
N VAL A 180 -9.71 -10.83 -3.85
CA VAL A 180 -10.65 -11.89 -4.17
C VAL A 180 -10.41 -13.05 -3.22
N ARG A 181 -11.46 -13.44 -2.50
CA ARG A 181 -11.46 -14.67 -1.70
C ARG A 181 -12.10 -15.78 -2.52
N ILE A 182 -11.32 -16.81 -2.83
CA ILE A 182 -11.80 -18.02 -3.49
C ILE A 182 -12.02 -19.08 -2.40
N LYS A 183 -13.20 -19.68 -2.36
CA LYS A 183 -13.49 -20.76 -1.42
C LYS A 183 -13.16 -22.11 -2.05
N SER A 184 -13.06 -23.15 -1.23
CA SER A 184 -12.77 -24.50 -1.68
C SER A 184 -13.86 -25.13 -2.55
N ASP A 185 -15.07 -24.59 -2.53
CA ASP A 185 -16.24 -25.04 -3.29
C ASP A 185 -16.42 -24.33 -4.64
N GLY A 186 -15.52 -23.40 -5.01
CA GLY A 186 -15.61 -22.59 -6.23
C GLY A 186 -16.22 -21.23 -5.97
#